data_AF-A0A9J8AW84-F1
#
_entry.id   AF-A0A9J8AW84-F1
#
_cell.length_a   1.000
_cell.length_b   1.000
_cell.length_c   1.000
_cell.angle_alpha   90.00
_cell.angle_beta   90.00
_cell.angle_gamma   90.00
#
_symmetry.space_group_name_H-M   'P 1'
#
loop_
_entity.id
_entity.type
_entity.pdbx_description
1 polymer ?
#
loop_
_entity_poly.entity_id
_entity_poly.type
_entity_poly.pdbx_seq_one_letter_code
_entity_poly.pdbx_strand_id
1 'polypeptide(L)'
;MANGLFVPLSTGFLLAHLVEHALTSRILLISWWTTGSPAGRQVMQQVVTGATSGIGRAYAEELAKRGLDIVLISRSEDKLRSVAKEIESRYKRQTHVIQTDFTEGHSIYSAIAKQLEGLEIGILVNNVGMNYIGVLANFLDVPDPDQRITQVINCNTLSVTQMSRLVLPGMLEREKGLIINISSEAASQPQPMLSVYSATKIFVTYFSRCLHAEYSSKGITVQCVVPFVVSTNMTHNVPVNPMVKSAASFAREALNTVGYTSYTSGCLTHALQHFALSIFFPGWLRLSSFCVQRMATFAQSIEPHLKERMAETKNKQD
;
A
#
# COMPACT_ATOMS: atom_id res chain seq x y z
N MET A 1 -45.58 38.33 22.06
CA MET A 1 -44.15 38.58 21.83
C MET A 1 -43.48 37.23 21.63
N ALA A 2 -43.21 36.86 20.38
CA ALA A 2 -42.68 35.55 20.01
C ALA A 2 -41.16 35.65 19.82
N ASN A 3 -40.42 34.78 20.52
CA ASN A 3 -38.97 34.65 20.43
C ASN A 3 -38.59 33.95 19.12
N GLY A 4 -37.87 34.66 18.23
CA GLY A 4 -37.25 34.10 17.04
C GLY A 4 -35.89 33.48 17.35
N LEU A 5 -35.77 32.17 17.14
CA LEU A 5 -34.53 31.41 17.22
C LEU A 5 -33.66 31.72 15.99
N PHE A 6 -32.53 32.40 16.18
CA PHE A 6 -31.51 32.59 15.13
C PHE A 6 -30.68 31.30 15.02
N VAL A 7 -30.90 30.50 13.97
CA VAL A 7 -30.05 29.35 13.63
C VAL A 7 -28.98 29.83 12.65
N PRO A 8 -27.66 29.68 12.93
CA PRO A 8 -26.63 30.16 12.02
C PRO A 8 -26.50 29.24 10.80
N LEU A 9 -26.86 29.77 9.64
CA LEU A 9 -26.81 29.13 8.31
C LEU A 9 -25.37 28.87 7.78
N SER A 10 -24.31 29.06 8.57
CA SER A 10 -22.94 29.12 8.05
C SER A 10 -22.18 27.79 8.06
N THR A 11 -22.48 26.84 8.94
CA THR A 11 -21.76 25.56 9.04
C THR A 11 -22.21 24.53 8.01
N GLY A 12 -23.50 24.50 7.68
CA GLY A 12 -24.06 23.58 6.68
C GLY A 12 -23.59 23.89 5.25
N PHE A 13 -23.48 25.18 4.90
CA PHE A 13 -23.01 25.62 3.58
C PHE A 13 -21.52 25.36 3.37
N LEU A 14 -20.69 25.58 4.40
CA LEU A 14 -19.25 25.30 4.31
C LEU A 14 -18.99 23.78 4.17
N LEU A 15 -19.74 22.96 4.90
CA LEU A 15 -19.64 21.51 4.81
C LEU A 15 -20.13 21.00 3.44
N ALA A 16 -21.22 21.56 2.92
CA ALA A 16 -21.73 21.22 1.59
C ALA A 16 -20.76 21.62 0.47
N HIS A 17 -20.16 22.81 0.52
CA HIS A 17 -19.14 23.23 -0.45
C HIS A 17 -17.86 22.40 -0.34
N LEU A 18 -17.40 22.06 0.88
CA LEU A 18 -16.25 21.16 1.05
C LEU A 18 -16.55 19.76 0.49
N VAL A 19 -17.77 19.25 0.66
CA VAL A 19 -18.21 17.97 0.09
C VAL A 19 -18.33 18.06 -1.44
N GLU A 20 -18.82 19.16 -1.99
CA GLU A 20 -18.98 19.35 -3.43
C GLU A 20 -17.63 19.55 -4.15
N HIS A 21 -16.70 20.32 -3.56
CA HIS A 21 -15.31 20.46 -4.03
C HIS A 21 -14.55 19.14 -3.90
N ALA A 22 -14.80 18.39 -2.81
CA ALA A 22 -14.26 17.05 -2.64
C ALA A 22 -14.79 16.10 -3.72
N LEU A 23 -16.08 16.14 -4.06
CA LEU A 23 -16.70 15.28 -5.07
C LEU A 23 -16.28 15.62 -6.50
N THR A 24 -16.12 16.90 -6.85
CA THR A 24 -15.59 17.32 -8.16
C THR A 24 -14.11 16.93 -8.33
N SER A 25 -13.30 17.07 -7.28
CA SER A 25 -11.90 16.60 -7.27
C SER A 25 -11.78 15.08 -7.47
N ARG A 26 -12.78 14.32 -6.97
CA ARG A 26 -12.89 12.85 -7.05
C ARG A 26 -13.09 12.34 -8.47
N ILE A 27 -13.93 13.02 -9.24
CA ILE A 27 -14.22 12.67 -10.64
C ILE A 27 -13.05 13.09 -11.52
N LEU A 28 -12.44 14.25 -11.26
CA LEU A 28 -11.31 14.75 -12.05
C LEU A 28 -10.06 13.90 -11.85
N LEU A 29 -9.65 13.57 -10.62
CA LEU A 29 -8.37 12.88 -10.44
C LEU A 29 -8.31 11.52 -11.14
N ILE A 30 -9.38 10.73 -11.17
CA ILE A 30 -9.39 9.43 -11.87
C ILE A 30 -9.79 9.60 -13.34
N SER A 31 -10.75 10.47 -13.67
CA SER A 31 -11.15 10.66 -15.06
C SER A 31 -9.98 11.13 -15.93
N TRP A 32 -9.06 11.90 -15.35
CA TRP A 32 -7.85 12.39 -16.02
C TRP A 32 -6.80 11.32 -16.33
N TRP A 33 -6.90 10.13 -15.74
CA TRP A 33 -6.07 8.97 -16.13
C TRP A 33 -6.82 8.04 -17.10
N THR A 34 -8.15 8.19 -17.22
CA THR A 34 -9.02 7.32 -18.04
C THR A 34 -9.47 7.94 -19.36
N THR A 35 -9.53 9.26 -19.46
CA THR A 35 -9.87 9.93 -20.72
C THR A 35 -8.68 9.78 -21.65
N GLY A 36 -8.84 8.94 -22.67
CA GLY A 36 -7.98 8.93 -23.84
C GLY A 36 -7.76 10.37 -24.29
N SER A 37 -6.50 10.76 -24.36
CA SER A 37 -6.11 12.10 -24.75
C SER A 37 -6.62 12.41 -26.17
N PRO A 38 -6.93 13.67 -26.50
CA PRO A 38 -7.08 14.07 -27.89
C PRO A 38 -5.84 13.62 -28.68
N ALA A 39 -6.07 13.13 -29.90
CA ALA A 39 -5.14 12.47 -30.80
C ALA A 39 -3.63 12.70 -30.52
N GLY A 40 -2.91 11.62 -30.19
CA GLY A 40 -1.44 11.58 -30.24
C GLY A 40 -0.68 11.37 -28.91
N ARG A 41 -1.35 11.33 -27.74
CA ARG A 41 -0.68 11.08 -26.45
C ARG A 41 -0.74 9.60 -26.06
N GLN A 42 0.37 9.06 -25.54
CA GLN A 42 0.51 7.66 -25.15
C GLN A 42 -0.41 7.33 -23.96
N VAL A 43 -0.98 6.12 -23.92
CA VAL A 43 -1.82 5.68 -22.80
C VAL A 43 -0.95 5.53 -21.56
N MET A 44 -1.31 6.23 -20.48
CA MET A 44 -0.55 6.15 -19.23
C MET A 44 -0.71 4.79 -18.57
N GLN A 45 0.41 4.17 -18.22
CA GLN A 45 0.43 2.86 -17.59
C GLN A 45 0.67 2.95 -16.09
N GLN A 46 0.09 2.03 -15.34
CA GLN A 46 0.12 2.04 -13.88
C GLN A 46 0.96 0.88 -13.37
N VAL A 47 2.06 1.20 -12.69
CA VAL A 47 2.97 0.19 -12.15
C VAL A 47 2.47 -0.24 -10.78
N VAL A 48 2.30 -1.55 -10.59
CA VAL A 48 2.00 -2.14 -9.30
C VAL A 48 3.05 -3.17 -8.94
N THR A 49 3.75 -2.96 -7.82
CA THR A 49 4.75 -3.90 -7.30
C THR A 49 4.12 -4.90 -6.33
N GLY A 50 4.58 -6.15 -6.34
CA GLY A 50 3.96 -7.23 -5.57
C GLY A 50 2.54 -7.55 -6.06
N ALA A 51 2.30 -7.47 -7.37
CA ALA A 51 0.95 -7.48 -7.96
C ALA A 51 0.27 -8.86 -8.06
N THR A 52 0.89 -9.94 -7.59
CA THR A 52 0.39 -11.31 -7.78
C THR A 52 -0.57 -11.78 -6.69
N SER A 53 -0.62 -11.10 -5.53
CA SER A 53 -1.53 -11.47 -4.44
C SER A 53 -1.84 -10.30 -3.50
N GLY A 54 -2.79 -10.51 -2.59
CA GLY A 54 -3.07 -9.58 -1.50
C GLY A 54 -3.43 -8.17 -1.96
N ILE A 55 -2.90 -7.17 -1.25
CA ILE A 55 -3.18 -5.75 -1.51
C ILE A 55 -2.74 -5.34 -2.92
N GLY A 56 -1.54 -5.73 -3.35
CA GLY A 56 -1.02 -5.39 -4.68
C GLY A 56 -1.91 -5.87 -5.81
N ARG A 57 -2.31 -7.15 -5.79
CA ARG A 57 -3.27 -7.69 -6.76
C ARG A 57 -4.59 -6.92 -6.73
N ALA A 58 -5.11 -6.63 -5.54
CA ALA A 58 -6.36 -5.88 -5.40
C ALA A 58 -6.26 -4.43 -5.94
N TYR A 59 -5.12 -3.76 -5.77
CA TYR A 59 -4.86 -2.47 -6.41
C TYR A 59 -4.81 -2.58 -7.93
N ALA A 60 -4.11 -3.58 -8.47
CA ALA A 60 -4.06 -3.81 -9.92
C ALA A 60 -5.45 -4.04 -10.52
N GLU A 61 -6.26 -4.91 -9.89
CA GLU A 61 -7.64 -5.19 -10.32
C GLU A 61 -8.54 -3.96 -10.22
N GLU A 62 -8.45 -3.19 -9.14
CA GLU A 62 -9.28 -1.99 -8.95
C GLU A 62 -8.87 -0.84 -9.89
N LEU A 63 -7.57 -0.67 -10.18
CA LEU A 63 -7.09 0.29 -11.20
C LEU A 63 -7.55 -0.13 -12.60
N ALA A 64 -7.47 -1.42 -12.93
CA ALA A 64 -7.97 -1.93 -14.20
C ALA A 64 -9.49 -1.76 -14.34
N LYS A 65 -10.24 -2.02 -13.27
CA LYS A 65 -11.68 -1.77 -13.20
C LYS A 65 -12.03 -0.30 -13.41
N ARG A 66 -11.14 0.61 -13.04
CA ARG A 66 -11.26 2.05 -13.29
C ARG A 66 -10.86 2.45 -14.71
N GLY A 67 -10.46 1.52 -15.58
CA GLY A 67 -10.18 1.80 -17.00
C GLY A 67 -8.70 2.02 -17.33
N LEU A 68 -7.78 1.66 -16.42
CA LEU A 68 -6.34 1.90 -16.58
C LEU A 68 -5.58 0.65 -17.01
N ASP A 69 -4.54 0.82 -17.83
CA ASP A 69 -3.62 -0.26 -18.22
C ASP A 69 -2.53 -0.46 -17.16
N ILE A 70 -2.14 -1.72 -16.93
CA ILE A 70 -1.39 -2.11 -15.73
C ILE A 70 -0.06 -2.76 -16.06
N VAL A 71 1.04 -2.25 -15.48
CA VAL A 71 2.31 -2.96 -15.40
C VAL A 71 2.37 -3.73 -14.08
N LEU A 72 2.43 -5.05 -14.16
CA LEU A 72 2.46 -5.96 -13.03
C LEU A 72 3.92 -6.37 -12.75
N ILE A 73 4.45 -6.04 -11.57
CA ILE A 73 5.79 -6.45 -11.15
C ILE A 73 5.72 -7.37 -9.95
N SER A 74 6.33 -8.56 -10.05
CA SER A 74 6.43 -9.54 -8.95
C SER A 74 7.48 -10.61 -9.28
N ARG A 75 7.77 -11.51 -8.34
CA ARG A 75 8.83 -12.52 -8.50
C ARG A 75 8.41 -13.79 -9.25
N SER A 76 7.11 -14.11 -9.26
CA SER A 76 6.59 -15.36 -9.84
C SER A 76 5.93 -15.08 -11.18
N GLU A 77 6.58 -15.52 -12.26
CA GLU A 77 6.13 -15.29 -13.63
C GLU A 77 4.77 -15.93 -13.92
N ASP A 78 4.56 -17.19 -13.52
CA ASP A 78 3.28 -17.88 -13.76
C ASP A 78 2.10 -17.17 -13.09
N LYS A 79 2.29 -16.73 -11.84
CA LYS A 79 1.26 -15.96 -11.12
C LYS A 79 1.02 -14.60 -11.77
N LEU A 80 2.06 -13.94 -12.28
CA LEU A 80 1.92 -12.69 -13.02
C LEU A 80 1.10 -12.89 -14.29
N ARG A 81 1.43 -13.90 -15.10
CA ARG A 81 0.71 -14.22 -16.33
C ARG A 81 -0.74 -14.62 -16.07
N SER A 82 -1.02 -15.31 -14.98
CA SER A 82 -2.40 -15.61 -14.56
C SER A 82 -3.17 -14.35 -14.22
N VAL A 83 -2.61 -13.47 -13.37
CA VAL A 83 -3.28 -12.21 -12.99
C VAL A 83 -3.47 -11.29 -14.19
N ALA A 84 -2.48 -11.20 -15.08
CA ALA A 84 -2.56 -10.48 -16.34
C ALA A 84 -3.78 -10.92 -17.18
N LYS A 85 -3.89 -12.22 -17.45
CA LYS A 85 -5.02 -12.79 -18.21
C LYS A 85 -6.37 -12.52 -17.55
N GLU A 86 -6.45 -12.60 -16.22
CA GLU A 86 -7.67 -12.28 -15.49
C GLU A 86 -8.06 -10.80 -15.63
N ILE A 87 -7.09 -9.88 -15.55
CA ILE A 87 -7.31 -8.45 -15.73
C ILE A 87 -7.76 -8.14 -17.17
N GLU A 88 -7.06 -8.67 -18.16
CA GLU A 88 -7.34 -8.47 -19.59
C GLU A 88 -8.73 -9.01 -19.95
N SER A 89 -9.05 -10.23 -19.50
CA SER A 89 -10.34 -10.87 -19.81
C SER A 89 -11.52 -10.15 -19.15
N ARG A 90 -11.39 -9.75 -17.88
CA ARG A 90 -12.47 -9.17 -17.09
C ARG A 90 -12.68 -7.68 -17.35
N TYR A 91 -11.61 -6.91 -17.50
CA TYR A 91 -11.68 -5.43 -17.57
C TYR A 91 -11.32 -4.87 -18.95
N LYS A 92 -10.92 -5.72 -19.91
CA LYS A 92 -10.55 -5.31 -21.28
C LYS A 92 -9.47 -4.22 -21.29
N ARG A 93 -8.49 -4.35 -20.40
CA ARG A 93 -7.31 -3.46 -20.25
C ARG A 93 -6.06 -4.19 -20.67
N GLN A 94 -5.04 -3.45 -21.11
CA GLN A 94 -3.74 -4.02 -21.45
C GLN A 94 -2.94 -4.29 -20.17
N THR A 95 -2.13 -5.34 -20.19
CA THR A 95 -1.16 -5.58 -19.13
C THR A 95 0.24 -5.78 -19.67
N HIS A 96 1.22 -5.36 -18.89
CA HIS A 96 2.64 -5.65 -19.11
C HIS A 96 3.17 -6.34 -17.86
N VAL A 97 4.00 -7.38 -18.04
CA VAL A 97 4.49 -8.21 -16.94
C VAL A 97 6.00 -8.06 -16.84
N ILE A 98 6.48 -7.74 -15.63
CA ILE A 98 7.90 -7.67 -15.31
C ILE A 98 8.19 -8.65 -14.15
N GLN A 99 8.95 -9.70 -14.44
CA GLN A 99 9.41 -10.61 -13.41
C GLN A 99 10.63 -10.01 -12.69
N THR A 100 10.53 -9.82 -11.37
CA THR A 100 11.64 -9.34 -10.54
C THR A 100 11.45 -9.74 -9.08
N ASP A 101 12.53 -10.20 -8.45
CA ASP A 101 12.59 -10.39 -6.99
C ASP A 101 13.25 -9.18 -6.32
N PHE A 102 12.46 -8.39 -5.58
CA PHE A 102 12.93 -7.18 -4.88
C PHE A 102 13.87 -7.46 -3.71
N THR A 103 14.14 -8.73 -3.37
CA THR A 103 15.11 -9.10 -2.35
C THR A 103 16.56 -9.11 -2.84
N GLU A 104 16.78 -9.14 -4.16
CA GLU A 104 18.11 -9.25 -4.80
C GLU A 104 18.95 -7.96 -4.77
N GLY A 105 18.42 -6.89 -4.18
CA GLY A 105 19.16 -5.65 -3.96
C GLY A 105 19.19 -4.73 -5.19
N HIS A 106 20.29 -3.99 -5.36
CA HIS A 106 20.35 -2.90 -6.34
C HIS A 106 20.48 -3.36 -7.81
N SER A 107 20.98 -4.57 -8.06
CA SER A 107 21.28 -5.07 -9.41
C SER A 107 20.05 -5.15 -10.33
N ILE A 108 18.86 -5.32 -9.77
CA ILE A 108 17.61 -5.53 -10.52
C ILE A 108 17.06 -4.27 -11.20
N TYR A 109 17.40 -3.07 -10.71
CA TYR A 109 16.70 -1.84 -11.12
C TYR A 109 17.05 -1.38 -12.53
N SER A 110 18.24 -1.73 -13.05
CA SER A 110 18.61 -1.45 -14.44
C SER A 110 17.74 -2.25 -15.42
N ALA A 111 17.44 -3.51 -15.08
CA ALA A 111 16.56 -4.37 -15.88
C ALA A 111 15.09 -3.93 -15.81
N ILE A 112 14.63 -3.45 -14.65
CA ILE A 112 13.30 -2.82 -14.52
C ILE A 112 13.24 -1.55 -15.36
N ALA A 113 14.24 -0.66 -15.24
CA ALA A 113 14.28 0.61 -15.97
C ALA A 113 14.18 0.41 -17.48
N LYS A 114 14.92 -0.58 -18.02
CA LYS A 114 14.87 -0.94 -19.44
C LYS A 114 13.48 -1.41 -19.88
N GLN A 115 12.75 -2.14 -19.04
CA GLN A 115 11.39 -2.60 -19.37
C GLN A 115 10.34 -1.49 -19.26
N LEU A 116 10.59 -0.46 -18.46
CA LEU A 116 9.73 0.71 -18.35
C LEU A 116 10.08 1.80 -19.39
N GLU A 117 11.14 1.61 -20.17
CA GLU A 117 11.58 2.57 -21.18
C GLU A 117 10.49 2.79 -22.24
N GLY A 118 10.23 4.07 -22.55
CA GLY A 118 9.16 4.45 -23.47
C GLY A 118 7.74 4.29 -22.92
N LEU A 119 7.55 3.92 -21.64
CA LEU A 119 6.23 3.89 -21.01
C LEU A 119 5.96 5.18 -20.24
N GLU A 120 4.79 5.78 -20.46
CA GLU A 120 4.36 6.95 -19.69
C GLU A 120 3.71 6.49 -18.37
N ILE A 121 4.49 6.44 -17.29
CA ILE A 121 3.98 5.94 -15.99
C ILE A 121 3.19 7.02 -15.25
N GLY A 122 1.88 6.80 -15.05
CA GLY A 122 1.00 7.76 -14.38
C GLY A 122 0.89 7.54 -12.87
N ILE A 123 0.80 6.28 -12.47
CA ILE A 123 0.60 5.84 -11.09
C ILE A 123 1.64 4.76 -10.78
N LEU A 124 2.36 4.92 -9.68
CA LEU A 124 3.19 3.88 -9.08
C LEU A 124 2.59 3.46 -7.75
N VAL A 125 2.25 2.17 -7.62
CA VAL A 125 1.88 1.54 -6.34
C VAL A 125 3.06 0.72 -5.84
N ASN A 126 3.82 1.30 -4.91
CA ASN A 126 4.86 0.61 -4.15
C ASN A 126 4.20 -0.22 -3.04
N ASN A 127 3.74 -1.41 -3.41
CA ASN A 127 3.10 -2.35 -2.50
C ASN A 127 4.04 -3.50 -2.08
N VAL A 128 5.05 -3.84 -2.89
CA VAL A 128 5.93 -4.97 -2.56
C VAL A 128 6.49 -4.82 -1.15
N GLY A 129 6.47 -5.91 -0.43
CA GLY A 129 7.00 -5.97 0.91
C GLY A 129 6.86 -7.37 1.47
N MET A 130 7.68 -7.64 2.47
CA MET A 130 7.66 -8.91 3.18
C MET A 130 7.78 -8.67 4.68
N ASN A 131 7.20 -9.60 5.43
CA ASN A 131 7.66 -9.82 6.79
C ASN A 131 8.91 -10.70 6.73
N TYR A 132 9.87 -10.45 7.60
CA TYR A 132 11.13 -11.20 7.66
C TYR A 132 11.02 -12.46 8.51
N ILE A 133 9.91 -12.60 9.26
CA ILE A 133 9.54 -13.78 10.03
C ILE A 133 8.06 -14.05 9.80
N GLY A 134 7.66 -15.32 9.62
CA GLY A 134 6.25 -15.71 9.48
C GLY A 134 5.43 -15.61 10.79
N VAL A 135 6.11 -15.36 11.90
CA VAL A 135 5.61 -15.30 13.28
C VAL A 135 6.29 -14.16 14.05
N LEU A 136 5.78 -13.80 15.23
CA LEU A 136 6.45 -12.85 16.12
C LEU A 136 7.63 -13.55 16.80
N ALA A 137 8.84 -13.00 16.71
CA ALA A 137 10.01 -13.51 17.42
C ALA A 137 10.95 -12.37 17.84
N ASN A 138 11.75 -12.58 18.90
CA ASN A 138 12.75 -11.58 19.26
C ASN A 138 13.80 -11.45 18.16
N PHE A 139 14.53 -10.33 18.18
CA PHE A 139 15.47 -9.99 17.11
C PHE A 139 16.55 -11.06 16.89
N LEU A 140 17.05 -11.69 17.96
CA LEU A 140 18.06 -12.76 17.88
C LEU A 140 17.48 -14.16 17.62
N ASP A 141 16.15 -14.32 17.71
CA ASP A 141 15.48 -15.60 17.47
C ASP A 141 15.08 -15.77 15.99
N VAL A 142 15.48 -14.82 15.13
CA VAL A 142 15.24 -14.87 13.69
C VAL A 142 16.15 -15.94 13.06
N PRO A 143 15.58 -16.93 12.33
CA PRO A 143 16.40 -17.88 11.58
C PRO A 143 17.08 -17.18 10.38
N ASP A 144 18.32 -17.55 10.10
CA ASP A 144 19.15 -17.00 9.01
C ASP A 144 19.21 -15.46 8.99
N PRO A 145 19.58 -14.82 10.12
CA PRO A 145 19.41 -13.37 10.30
C PRO A 145 20.16 -12.54 9.26
N ASP A 146 21.38 -12.93 8.88
CA ASP A 146 22.21 -12.20 7.91
C ASP A 146 21.49 -12.02 6.56
N GLN A 147 20.91 -13.10 6.04
CA GLN A 147 20.18 -13.07 4.78
C GLN A 147 18.83 -12.37 4.96
N ARG A 148 18.06 -12.71 6.00
CA ARG A 148 16.70 -12.19 6.20
C ARG A 148 16.66 -10.69 6.41
N ILE A 149 17.60 -10.15 7.20
CA ILE A 149 17.72 -8.70 7.44
C ILE A 149 17.97 -7.97 6.12
N THR A 150 18.91 -8.46 5.31
CA THR A 150 19.22 -7.86 4.01
C THR A 150 18.02 -7.91 3.06
N GLN A 151 17.35 -9.06 2.97
CA GLN A 151 16.18 -9.25 2.10
C GLN A 151 15.03 -8.32 2.46
N VAL A 152 14.72 -8.15 3.75
CA VAL A 152 13.61 -7.28 4.16
C VAL A 152 13.92 -5.80 3.97
N ILE A 153 15.18 -5.38 4.17
CA ILE A 153 15.62 -4.02 3.86
C ILE A 153 15.51 -3.78 2.35
N ASN A 154 16.05 -4.68 1.52
CA ASN A 154 15.95 -4.56 0.06
C ASN A 154 14.48 -4.49 -0.40
N CYS A 155 13.65 -5.42 0.08
CA CYS A 155 12.27 -5.55 -0.35
C CYS A 155 11.36 -4.43 0.17
N ASN A 156 11.56 -3.92 1.40
CA ASN A 156 10.65 -2.93 2.00
C ASN A 156 11.15 -1.48 1.87
N THR A 157 12.46 -1.23 1.83
CA THR A 157 13.01 0.15 1.80
C THR A 157 13.69 0.48 0.48
N LEU A 158 14.54 -0.41 -0.05
CA LEU A 158 15.25 -0.13 -1.31
C LEU A 158 14.25 -0.09 -2.49
N SER A 159 13.28 -1.01 -2.52
CA SER A 159 12.24 -1.05 -3.55
C SER A 159 11.47 0.26 -3.70
N VAL A 160 10.92 0.80 -2.59
CA VAL A 160 10.11 2.03 -2.62
C VAL A 160 10.92 3.23 -3.11
N THR A 161 12.19 3.33 -2.72
CA THR A 161 13.05 4.45 -3.10
C THR A 161 13.48 4.37 -4.55
N GLN A 162 13.94 3.21 -5.00
CA GLN A 162 14.43 3.01 -6.37
C GLN A 162 13.28 3.07 -7.38
N MET A 163 12.15 2.41 -7.11
CA MET A 163 10.98 2.48 -8.00
C MET A 163 10.45 3.92 -8.11
N SER A 164 10.40 4.65 -7.00
CA SER A 164 10.03 6.08 -7.04
C SER A 164 11.01 6.88 -7.89
N ARG A 165 12.33 6.69 -7.70
CA ARG A 165 13.37 7.34 -8.51
C ARG A 165 13.25 7.03 -10.01
N LEU A 166 12.88 5.81 -10.39
CA LEU A 166 12.74 5.41 -11.80
C LEU A 166 11.59 6.15 -12.49
N VAL A 167 10.47 6.39 -11.80
CA VAL A 167 9.26 6.98 -12.43
C VAL A 167 9.19 8.50 -12.29
N LEU A 168 9.83 9.07 -11.27
CA LEU A 168 9.72 10.50 -10.94
C LEU A 168 10.11 11.44 -12.08
N PRO A 169 11.22 11.23 -12.82
CA PRO A 169 11.64 12.15 -13.88
C PRO A 169 10.54 12.36 -14.92
N GLY A 170 9.96 11.29 -15.45
CA GLY A 170 8.87 11.37 -16.41
C GLY A 170 7.62 12.03 -15.81
N MET A 171 7.29 11.75 -14.54
CA MET A 171 6.18 12.43 -13.87
C MET A 171 6.39 13.95 -13.77
N LEU A 172 7.63 14.39 -13.51
CA LEU A 172 7.99 15.80 -13.38
C LEU A 172 7.97 16.55 -14.72
N GLU A 173 8.46 15.93 -15.79
CA GLU A 173 8.39 16.50 -17.15
C GLU A 173 6.96 16.84 -17.57
N ARG A 174 5.98 16.11 -17.01
CA ARG A 174 4.56 16.28 -17.31
C ARG A 174 3.78 17.00 -16.21
N GLU A 175 4.47 17.39 -15.13
CA GLU A 175 3.91 17.98 -13.91
C GLU A 175 2.70 17.19 -13.37
N LYS A 176 2.74 15.86 -13.50
CA LYS A 176 1.60 14.99 -13.18
C LYS A 176 2.05 13.58 -12.88
N GLY A 177 1.77 13.14 -11.65
CA GLY A 177 2.10 11.80 -11.19
C GLY A 177 1.43 11.46 -9.86
N LEU A 178 1.17 10.18 -9.64
CA LEU A 178 0.71 9.65 -8.35
C LEU A 178 1.62 8.51 -7.90
N ILE A 179 2.19 8.63 -6.70
CA ILE A 179 2.91 7.55 -6.04
C ILE A 179 2.13 7.15 -4.79
N ILE A 180 1.77 5.87 -4.69
CA ILE A 180 1.11 5.28 -3.54
C ILE A 180 2.10 4.32 -2.89
N ASN A 181 2.53 4.63 -1.68
CA ASN A 181 3.45 3.81 -0.91
C ASN A 181 2.70 3.09 0.21
N ILE A 182 2.72 1.75 0.19
CA ILE A 182 2.07 0.91 1.19
C ILE A 182 3.03 0.68 2.37
N SER A 183 2.80 1.44 3.43
CA SER A 183 3.44 1.27 4.73
C SER A 183 2.67 0.21 5.55
N SER A 184 2.55 0.40 6.85
CA SER A 184 1.81 -0.46 7.78
C SER A 184 1.48 0.34 9.03
N GLU A 185 0.40 -0.03 9.73
CA GLU A 185 0.18 0.45 11.09
C GLU A 185 1.36 0.12 12.03
N ALA A 186 2.14 -0.93 11.76
CA ALA A 186 3.36 -1.23 12.51
C ALA A 186 4.43 -0.12 12.42
N ALA A 187 4.24 0.88 11.55
CA ALA A 187 5.05 2.09 11.47
C ALA A 187 4.61 3.18 12.46
N SER A 188 3.35 3.19 12.91
CA SER A 188 2.83 4.29 13.73
C SER A 188 3.57 4.39 15.06
N GLN A 189 4.02 3.25 15.57
CA GLN A 189 4.68 3.08 16.85
C GLN A 189 5.63 1.87 16.80
N PRO A 190 6.70 1.84 17.62
CA PRO A 190 7.61 0.70 17.65
C PRO A 190 6.87 -0.60 18.00
N GLN A 191 7.13 -1.66 17.23
CA GLN A 191 6.50 -2.96 17.42
C GLN A 191 7.54 -4.02 17.82
N PRO A 192 7.59 -4.41 19.12
CA PRO A 192 8.41 -5.52 19.59
C PRO A 192 8.14 -6.80 18.79
N MET A 193 9.17 -7.62 18.63
CA MET A 193 9.14 -8.86 17.84
C MET A 193 8.83 -8.72 16.33
N LEU A 194 8.71 -7.49 15.85
CA LEU A 194 8.68 -7.12 14.42
C LEU A 194 9.65 -5.95 14.15
N SER A 195 10.73 -5.85 14.93
CA SER A 195 11.66 -4.71 14.96
C SER A 195 12.10 -4.24 13.57
N VAL A 196 12.67 -5.13 12.74
CA VAL A 196 13.17 -4.76 11.42
C VAL A 196 12.02 -4.38 10.48
N TYR A 197 10.92 -5.14 10.51
CA TYR A 197 9.73 -4.84 9.70
C TYR A 197 9.14 -3.46 10.06
N SER A 198 8.89 -3.21 11.34
CA SER A 198 8.39 -1.93 11.87
C SER A 198 9.32 -0.78 11.47
N ALA A 199 10.63 -0.95 11.63
CA ALA A 199 11.64 0.03 11.21
C ALA A 199 11.58 0.32 9.70
N THR A 200 11.46 -0.73 8.86
CA THR A 200 11.32 -0.53 7.40
C THR A 200 10.02 0.19 7.03
N LYS A 201 8.93 -0.02 7.77
CA LYS A 201 7.65 0.62 7.47
C LYS A 201 7.59 2.08 7.95
N ILE A 202 8.21 2.43 9.08
CA ILE A 202 8.37 3.86 9.42
C ILE A 202 9.27 4.59 8.43
N PHE A 203 10.31 3.93 7.89
CA PHE A 203 11.08 4.47 6.77
C PHE A 203 10.18 4.80 5.58
N VAL A 204 9.32 3.87 5.13
CA VAL A 204 8.36 4.11 4.04
C VAL A 204 7.45 5.31 4.36
N THR A 205 6.96 5.41 5.59
CA THR A 205 6.11 6.51 6.03
C THR A 205 6.82 7.87 5.93
N TYR A 206 8.02 8.00 6.48
CA TYR A 206 8.77 9.25 6.42
C TYR A 206 9.24 9.58 5.01
N PHE A 207 9.77 8.60 4.28
CA PHE A 207 10.14 8.77 2.87
C PHE A 207 8.98 9.32 2.06
N SER A 208 7.78 8.75 2.20
CA SER A 208 6.60 9.18 1.45
C SER A 208 6.20 10.62 1.77
N ARG A 209 6.26 11.01 3.06
CA ARG A 209 5.89 12.36 3.50
C ARG A 209 6.91 13.41 3.05
N CYS A 210 8.21 13.10 3.14
CA CYS A 210 9.26 13.96 2.61
C CYS A 210 9.09 14.12 1.09
N LEU A 211 8.93 13.01 0.37
CA LEU A 211 8.77 13.03 -1.09
C LEU A 211 7.52 13.83 -1.51
N HIS A 212 6.41 13.70 -0.78
CA HIS A 212 5.25 14.54 -1.05
C HIS A 212 5.54 16.03 -0.86
N ALA A 213 6.21 16.41 0.23
CA ALA A 213 6.57 17.80 0.50
C ALA A 213 7.49 18.38 -0.58
N GLU A 214 8.45 17.59 -1.08
CA GLU A 214 9.41 17.99 -2.11
C GLU A 214 8.78 18.22 -3.50
N TYR A 215 7.74 17.46 -3.86
CA TYR A 215 7.22 17.41 -5.23
C TYR A 215 5.74 17.78 -5.40
N SER A 216 5.01 18.03 -4.31
CA SER A 216 3.58 18.42 -4.36
C SER A 216 3.34 19.70 -5.17
N SER A 217 4.20 20.71 -5.01
CA SER A 217 4.12 21.96 -5.79
C SER A 217 4.48 21.78 -7.27
N LYS A 218 4.99 20.61 -7.66
CA LYS A 218 5.37 20.24 -9.03
C LYS A 218 4.36 19.27 -9.66
N GLY A 219 3.14 19.21 -9.10
CA GLY A 219 2.04 18.38 -9.60
C GLY A 219 2.15 16.88 -9.27
N ILE A 220 3.07 16.49 -8.38
CA ILE A 220 3.24 15.08 -7.98
C ILE A 220 2.57 14.82 -6.64
N THR A 221 1.56 13.96 -6.63
CA THR A 221 0.95 13.49 -5.39
C THR A 221 1.68 12.24 -4.91
N VAL A 222 2.10 12.24 -3.64
CA VAL A 222 2.64 11.04 -2.98
C VAL A 222 1.75 10.75 -1.78
N GLN A 223 1.12 9.58 -1.77
CA GLN A 223 0.25 9.13 -0.69
C GLN A 223 0.88 7.95 0.03
N CYS A 224 1.01 8.09 1.35
CA CYS A 224 1.36 7.02 2.27
C CYS A 224 0.09 6.35 2.80
N VAL A 225 -0.03 5.03 2.59
CA VAL A 225 -1.13 4.23 3.13
C VAL A 225 -0.61 3.34 4.25
N VAL A 226 -1.18 3.44 5.45
CA VAL A 226 -0.80 2.69 6.66
C VAL A 226 -1.91 1.71 7.07
N PRO A 227 -2.03 0.55 6.38
CA PRO A 227 -3.08 -0.42 6.69
C PRO A 227 -2.88 -1.10 8.05
N PHE A 228 -3.99 -1.39 8.72
CA PHE A 228 -4.10 -2.46 9.70
C PHE A 228 -4.23 -3.82 8.99
N VAL A 229 -4.71 -4.86 9.69
CA VAL A 229 -4.84 -6.21 9.14
C VAL A 229 -5.78 -6.23 7.92
N VAL A 230 -5.22 -6.68 6.81
CA VAL A 230 -5.95 -7.02 5.57
C VAL A 230 -5.73 -8.51 5.31
N SER A 231 -6.80 -9.26 5.05
CA SER A 231 -6.73 -10.68 4.75
C SER A 231 -5.94 -10.92 3.47
N THR A 232 -4.69 -11.36 3.63
CA THR A 232 -3.74 -11.67 2.56
C THR A 232 -2.89 -12.89 2.93
N ASN A 233 -2.12 -13.41 1.98
CA ASN A 233 -1.14 -14.46 2.26
C ASN A 233 -0.11 -14.05 3.34
N MET A 234 0.25 -12.76 3.41
CA MET A 234 1.20 -12.26 4.44
C MET A 234 0.61 -12.37 5.86
N THR A 235 -0.71 -12.22 5.99
CA THR A 235 -1.43 -12.36 7.25
C THR A 235 -2.08 -13.73 7.38
N HIS A 236 -1.56 -14.74 6.68
CA HIS A 236 -2.07 -16.12 6.70
C HIS A 236 -3.56 -16.25 6.36
N ASN A 237 -4.12 -15.33 5.57
CA ASN A 237 -5.54 -15.29 5.20
C ASN A 237 -6.50 -15.27 6.42
N VAL A 238 -6.16 -14.51 7.48
CA VAL A 238 -7.05 -14.28 8.63
C VAL A 238 -8.47 -13.91 8.17
N PRO A 239 -9.52 -14.55 8.72
CA PRO A 239 -10.89 -14.30 8.28
C PRO A 239 -11.30 -12.83 8.34
N VAL A 240 -12.01 -12.40 7.31
CA VAL A 240 -12.60 -11.06 7.21
C VAL A 240 -13.64 -10.89 8.31
N ASN A 241 -13.61 -9.75 8.99
CA ASN A 241 -14.53 -9.38 10.06
C ASN A 241 -14.59 -7.84 10.16
N PRO A 242 -15.38 -7.25 11.08
CA PRO A 242 -15.48 -5.78 11.17
C PRO A 242 -14.16 -5.04 11.37
N MET A 243 -13.09 -5.70 11.85
CA MET A 243 -11.75 -5.13 12.06
C MET A 243 -10.75 -5.53 10.95
N VAL A 244 -11.00 -6.64 10.25
CA VAL A 244 -10.12 -7.21 9.21
C VAL A 244 -10.77 -7.08 7.84
N LYS A 245 -10.16 -6.31 6.94
CA LYS A 245 -10.70 -6.07 5.59
C LYS A 245 -10.22 -7.15 4.61
N SER A 246 -11.04 -7.45 3.59
CA SER A 246 -10.55 -8.16 2.40
C SER A 246 -9.66 -7.24 1.57
N ALA A 247 -8.69 -7.80 0.84
CA ALA A 247 -7.80 -7.02 -0.01
C ALA A 247 -8.57 -6.18 -1.06
N ALA A 248 -9.60 -6.76 -1.69
CA ALA A 248 -10.43 -6.06 -2.68
C ALA A 248 -11.19 -4.86 -2.09
N SER A 249 -11.84 -5.04 -0.93
CA SER A 249 -12.56 -3.93 -0.27
C SER A 249 -11.59 -2.85 0.19
N PHE A 250 -10.44 -3.25 0.72
CA PHE A 250 -9.40 -2.34 1.16
C PHE A 250 -8.85 -1.50 0.01
N ALA A 251 -8.42 -2.11 -1.10
CA ALA A 251 -7.86 -1.37 -2.25
C ALA A 251 -8.84 -0.36 -2.84
N ARG A 252 -10.12 -0.74 -2.97
CA ARG A 252 -11.19 0.16 -3.42
C ARG A 252 -11.37 1.36 -2.50
N GLU A 253 -11.45 1.14 -1.19
CA GLU A 253 -11.60 2.22 -0.21
C GLU A 253 -10.35 3.10 -0.16
N ALA A 254 -9.15 2.50 -0.21
CA ALA A 254 -7.89 3.23 -0.15
C ALA A 254 -7.70 4.12 -1.39
N LEU A 255 -7.98 3.60 -2.58
CA LEU A 255 -7.97 4.40 -3.81
C LEU A 255 -9.03 5.52 -3.82
N ASN A 256 -10.07 5.43 -3.00
CA ASN A 256 -11.04 6.53 -2.84
C ASN A 256 -10.54 7.65 -1.92
N THR A 257 -9.40 7.47 -1.24
CA THR A 257 -8.77 8.51 -0.41
C THR A 257 -7.76 9.36 -1.16
N VAL A 258 -7.35 8.94 -2.36
CA VAL A 258 -6.43 9.68 -3.24
C VAL A 258 -6.99 11.08 -3.52
N GLY A 259 -6.15 12.10 -3.38
CA GLY A 259 -6.53 13.51 -3.54
C GLY A 259 -7.07 14.20 -2.29
N TYR A 260 -7.46 13.45 -1.25
CA TYR A 260 -7.95 14.04 0.00
C TYR A 260 -6.87 14.18 1.08
N THR A 261 -5.92 13.24 1.08
CA THR A 261 -4.85 13.22 2.07
C THR A 261 -3.63 12.52 1.50
N SER A 262 -2.44 12.96 1.90
CA SER A 262 -1.17 12.30 1.62
C SER A 262 -0.80 11.23 2.66
N TYR A 263 -1.58 11.09 3.74
CA TYR A 263 -1.38 10.08 4.78
C TYR A 263 -2.71 9.51 5.27
N THR A 264 -2.90 8.20 5.18
CA THR A 264 -4.20 7.54 5.43
C THR A 264 -4.06 6.10 5.87
N SER A 265 -4.98 5.60 6.68
CA SER A 265 -5.11 4.15 6.96
C SER A 265 -5.81 3.38 5.85
N GLY A 266 -6.19 4.04 4.75
CA GLY A 266 -6.81 3.45 3.56
C GLY A 266 -8.30 3.16 3.70
N CYS A 267 -8.83 2.95 4.90
CA CYS A 267 -10.26 2.81 5.12
C CYS A 267 -10.69 3.32 6.50
N LEU A 268 -12.00 3.59 6.65
CA LEU A 268 -12.57 4.12 7.89
C LEU A 268 -12.35 3.18 9.08
N THR A 269 -12.57 1.88 8.89
CA THR A 269 -12.34 0.86 9.93
C THR A 269 -10.92 0.89 10.48
N HIS A 270 -9.91 1.03 9.60
CA HIS A 270 -8.52 1.09 10.03
C HIS A 270 -8.19 2.44 10.69
N ALA A 271 -8.79 3.54 10.22
CA ALA A 271 -8.64 4.85 10.85
C ALA A 271 -9.21 4.88 12.28
N LEU A 272 -10.35 4.22 12.52
CA LEU A 272 -10.93 4.07 13.87
C LEU A 272 -10.04 3.21 14.78
N GLN A 273 -9.44 2.14 14.25
CA GLN A 273 -8.47 1.34 14.99
C GLN A 273 -7.22 2.15 15.34
N HIS A 274 -6.69 2.93 14.40
CA HIS A 274 -5.55 3.82 14.64
C HIS A 274 -5.85 4.82 15.77
N PHE A 275 -7.02 5.45 15.71
CA PHE A 275 -7.48 6.39 16.72
C PHE A 275 -7.61 5.71 18.10
N ALA A 276 -8.25 4.55 18.18
CA ALA A 276 -8.38 3.82 19.44
C ALA A 276 -7.01 3.40 20.00
N LEU A 277 -6.11 2.88 19.16
CA LEU A 277 -4.78 2.45 19.57
C LEU A 277 -3.95 3.62 20.10
N SER A 278 -3.99 4.77 19.42
CA SER A 278 -3.24 5.96 19.81
C SER A 278 -3.70 6.59 21.13
N ILE A 279 -5.01 6.54 21.42
CA ILE A 279 -5.57 7.11 22.66
C ILE A 279 -5.44 6.16 23.84
N PHE A 280 -5.87 4.90 23.68
CA PHE A 280 -6.02 3.98 24.81
C PHE A 280 -4.73 3.22 25.14
N PHE A 281 -3.78 3.15 24.20
CA PHE A 281 -2.56 2.36 24.36
C PHE A 281 -1.31 3.19 24.04
N PRO A 282 -0.90 4.08 24.96
CA PRO A 282 0.27 4.93 24.74
C PRO A 282 1.55 4.10 24.59
N GLY A 283 2.55 4.68 23.89
CA GLY A 283 3.79 3.99 23.55
C GLY A 283 4.54 3.42 24.75
N TRP A 284 4.67 4.18 25.84
CA TRP A 284 5.35 3.72 27.05
C TRP A 284 4.67 2.50 27.68
N LEU A 285 3.35 2.40 27.60
CA LEU A 285 2.60 1.25 28.12
C LEU A 285 2.82 0.03 27.23
N ARG A 286 2.68 0.18 25.91
CA ARG A 286 2.90 -0.91 24.94
C ARG A 286 4.32 -1.46 24.97
N LEU A 287 5.31 -0.61 25.25
CA LEU A 287 6.72 -0.98 25.36
C LEU A 287 7.14 -1.36 26.78
N SER A 288 6.22 -1.36 27.75
CA SER A 288 6.51 -1.85 29.10
C SER A 288 6.86 -3.35 29.08
N SER A 289 7.73 -3.78 29.98
CA SER A 289 8.12 -5.20 30.10
C SER A 289 6.91 -6.11 30.26
N PHE A 290 5.87 -5.66 30.98
CA PHE A 290 4.61 -6.39 31.15
C PHE A 290 3.90 -6.64 29.81
N CYS A 291 3.67 -5.59 29.01
CA CYS A 291 2.99 -5.73 27.72
C CYS A 291 3.81 -6.54 26.71
N VAL A 292 5.13 -6.36 26.70
CA VAL A 292 6.03 -7.13 25.83
C VAL A 292 6.01 -8.61 26.20
N GLN A 293 6.08 -8.96 27.49
CA GLN A 293 5.98 -10.34 27.95
C GLN A 293 4.63 -10.95 27.59
N ARG A 294 3.52 -10.23 27.78
CA ARG A 294 2.18 -10.67 27.36
C ARG A 294 2.10 -10.94 25.86
N MET A 295 2.71 -10.08 25.04
CA MET A 295 2.78 -10.26 23.60
C MET A 295 3.60 -11.50 23.23
N ALA A 296 4.72 -11.75 23.91
CA ALA A 296 5.55 -12.94 23.68
C ALA A 296 4.82 -14.23 24.05
N THR A 297 4.10 -14.27 25.19
CA THR A 297 3.26 -15.41 25.56
C THR A 297 2.16 -15.65 24.53
N PHE A 298 1.52 -14.58 24.05
CA PHE A 298 0.51 -14.69 23.00
C PHE A 298 1.10 -15.24 21.70
N ALA A 299 2.26 -14.73 21.28
CA ALA A 299 2.99 -15.22 20.10
C ALA A 299 3.24 -16.73 20.16
N GLN A 300 3.75 -17.22 21.30
CA GLN A 300 3.99 -18.65 21.53
C GLN A 300 2.69 -19.47 21.47
N SER A 301 1.58 -18.93 21.98
CA SER A 301 0.28 -19.65 21.98
C SER A 301 -0.31 -19.82 20.57
N ILE A 302 -0.06 -18.86 19.67
CA ILE A 302 -0.62 -18.89 18.30
C ILE A 302 0.32 -19.56 17.29
N GLU A 303 1.61 -19.70 17.62
CA GLU A 303 2.62 -20.24 16.71
C GLU A 303 2.25 -21.61 16.09
N PRO A 304 1.72 -22.60 16.83
CA PRO A 304 1.33 -23.89 16.24
C PRO A 304 0.24 -23.75 15.16
N HIS A 305 -0.79 -22.97 15.44
CA HIS A 305 -1.90 -22.71 14.50
C HIS A 305 -1.41 -21.95 13.27
N LEU A 306 -0.46 -21.02 13.43
CA LEU A 306 0.14 -20.32 12.29
C LEU A 306 0.95 -21.29 11.41
N LYS A 307 1.75 -22.18 12.01
CA LYS A 307 2.50 -23.20 11.27
C LYS A 307 1.59 -24.14 10.49
N GLU A 308 0.47 -24.56 11.08
CA GLU A 308 -0.55 -25.38 10.42
C GLU A 308 -1.14 -24.65 9.21
N ARG A 309 -1.60 -23.40 9.38
CA ARG A 309 -2.13 -22.59 8.27
C ARG A 309 -1.11 -22.32 7.16
N MET A 310 0.15 -22.15 7.53
CA MET A 310 1.25 -22.00 6.56
C MET A 310 1.45 -23.28 5.74
N ALA A 311 1.37 -24.44 6.38
CA ALA A 311 1.46 -25.74 5.70
C ALA A 311 0.26 -25.97 4.75
N GLU A 312 -0.96 -25.69 5.20
CA GLU A 312 -2.16 -25.78 4.35
C GLU A 312 -2.11 -24.85 3.14
N THR A 313 -1.56 -23.65 3.31
CA THR A 313 -1.45 -22.66 2.23
C THR A 313 -0.40 -23.09 1.19
N LYS A 314 0.68 -23.75 1.63
CA LYS A 314 1.70 -24.30 0.73
C LYS A 314 1.12 -25.42 -0.14
N ASN A 315 0.36 -26.34 0.47
CA ASN A 315 -0.29 -27.45 -0.23
C ASN A 315 -1.40 -27.02 -1.21
N LYS A 316 -1.89 -25.78 -1.14
CA LYS A 316 -2.87 -25.21 -2.09
C LYS A 316 -2.22 -24.43 -3.23
N GLN A 317 -0.91 -24.22 -3.19
CA GLN A 317 -0.14 -23.48 -4.19
C GLN A 317 0.80 -24.36 -5.03
N ASP A 318 1.01 -25.61 -4.61
CA ASP A 318 1.61 -26.71 -5.38
C ASP A 318 0.50 -27.50 -6.10
#